data_AF-A0A9D2CF53-F1
#
_entry.id   AF-A0A9D2CF53-F1
#
_cell.length_a   1.000
_cell.length_b   1.000
_cell.length_c   1.000
_cell.angle_alpha   90.00
_cell.angle_beta   90.00
_cell.angle_gamma   90.00
#
_symmetry.space_group_name_H-M   'P 1'
#
loop_
_entity.id
_entity.type
_entity.pdbx_description
1 polymer ?
#
loop_
_entity_poly.entity_id
_entity_poly.type
_entity_poly.pdbx_seq_one_letter_code
_entity_poly.pdbx_strand_id
1 'polypeptide(L)'
;MNVPYTCEICGAECVGHPQSKYCPTCRDEVIRWTQRERQGKNRAKQRAEARKTDGRLTLGQIAARARALHMSYGEFVAKYGI
;
A
#
# COMPACT_ATOMS: atom_id res chain seq x y z
N MET A 1 31.59 -15.35 1.68
CA MET A 1 32.04 -16.48 0.83
C MET A 1 31.03 -16.63 -0.29
N ASN A 2 31.48 -16.60 -1.54
CA ASN A 2 30.61 -16.87 -2.68
C ASN A 2 30.68 -18.36 -3.01
N VAL A 3 29.54 -18.98 -3.20
CA VAL A 3 29.38 -20.42 -3.47
C VAL A 3 28.84 -20.59 -4.88
N PRO A 4 29.35 -21.55 -5.67
CA PRO A 4 28.75 -21.91 -6.94
C PRO A 4 27.37 -22.53 -6.72
N TYR A 5 26.39 -22.14 -7.52
CA TYR A 5 25.03 -22.65 -7.50
C TYR A 5 24.45 -22.68 -8.92
N THR A 6 23.50 -23.58 -9.14
CA THR A 6 22.81 -23.70 -10.42
C THR A 6 21.48 -22.96 -10.36
N CYS A 7 21.18 -22.14 -11.36
CA CYS A 7 19.89 -21.47 -11.43
C CYS A 7 18.75 -22.48 -11.70
N GLU A 8 17.70 -22.45 -10.87
CA GLU A 8 16.53 -23.32 -11.03
C GLU A 8 15.69 -23.03 -12.30
N ILE A 9 15.81 -21.84 -12.89
CA ILE A 9 15.00 -21.39 -14.03
C ILE A 9 15.70 -21.68 -15.36
N CYS A 10 16.98 -21.33 -15.47
CA CYS A 10 17.72 -21.46 -16.72
C CYS A 10 18.85 -22.51 -16.70
N GLY A 11 19.14 -23.12 -15.55
CA GLY A 11 20.19 -24.13 -15.40
C GLY A 11 21.62 -23.60 -15.46
N ALA A 12 21.83 -22.28 -15.51
CA ALA A 12 23.17 -21.70 -15.58
C ALA A 12 23.94 -21.85 -14.26
N GLU A 13 25.22 -22.19 -14.36
CA GLU A 13 26.15 -22.20 -13.22
C GLU A 13 26.55 -20.77 -12.88
N CYS A 14 26.24 -20.34 -11.66
CA CYS A 14 26.42 -18.99 -11.17
C CYS A 14 27.22 -19.02 -9.86
N VAL A 15 27.87 -17.91 -9.53
CA VAL A 15 28.61 -17.76 -8.27
C VAL A 15 27.95 -16.66 -7.45
N GLY A 16 27.58 -16.94 -6.20
CA GLY A 16 26.83 -15.99 -5.40
C GLY A 16 26.64 -16.38 -3.94
N HIS A 17 25.64 -15.80 -3.29
CA HIS A 17 25.33 -16.13 -1.90
C HIS A 17 24.78 -17.57 -1.81
N PRO A 18 25.07 -18.35 -0.76
CA PRO A 18 24.56 -19.72 -0.59
C PRO A 18 23.02 -19.85 -0.56
N GLN A 19 22.29 -18.75 -0.39
CA GLN A 19 20.82 -18.71 -0.47
C GLN A 19 20.28 -18.26 -1.84
N SER A 20 21.16 -18.03 -2.83
CA SER A 20 20.75 -17.62 -4.17
C SER A 20 20.21 -18.82 -4.93
N LYS A 21 18.98 -18.73 -5.42
CA LYS A 21 18.32 -19.78 -6.21
C LYS A 21 18.29 -19.49 -7.72
N TYR A 22 18.44 -18.21 -8.06
CA TYR A 22 18.28 -17.71 -9.42
C TYR A 22 19.50 -16.89 -9.82
N CYS A 23 19.91 -17.04 -11.08
CA CYS A 23 20.91 -16.17 -11.70
C CYS A 23 20.42 -14.71 -11.69
N PRO A 24 21.31 -13.71 -11.82
CA PRO A 24 20.91 -12.29 -11.81
C PRO A 24 19.80 -11.99 -12.82
N THR A 25 19.88 -12.56 -14.03
CA THR A 25 18.88 -12.36 -15.09
C THR A 25 17.49 -12.87 -14.73
N CYS A 26 17.40 -14.14 -14.30
CA CYS A 26 16.11 -14.74 -13.91
C CYS A 26 15.58 -14.12 -12.61
N ARG A 27 16.47 -13.72 -11.69
CA ARG A 27 16.12 -12.99 -10.47
C ARG A 27 15.47 -11.66 -10.80
N ASP A 28 16.04 -10.89 -11.73
CA ASP A 28 15.46 -9.62 -12.17
C ASP A 28 14.07 -9.79 -12.76
N GLU A 29 13.84 -10.84 -13.56
CA GLU A 29 12.52 -11.13 -14.11
C GLU A 29 11.49 -11.44 -13.02
N VAL A 30 11.83 -12.31 -12.07
CA VAL A 30 10.97 -12.65 -10.92
C VAL A 30 10.67 -11.42 -10.08
N ILE A 31 11.69 -10.59 -9.79
CA ILE A 31 11.51 -9.33 -9.06
C ILE A 31 10.55 -8.41 -9.80
N ARG A 32 10.72 -8.22 -11.12
CA ARG A 32 9.83 -7.38 -11.94
C ARG A 32 8.40 -7.92 -11.95
N TRP A 33 8.20 -9.23 -12.01
CA TRP A 33 6.88 -9.84 -11.96
C TRP A 33 6.22 -9.62 -10.60
N THR A 34 6.91 -9.95 -9.50
CA THR A 34 6.39 -9.75 -8.13
C THR A 34 6.14 -8.28 -7.83
N GLN A 35 7.00 -7.36 -8.29
CA GLN A 35 6.78 -5.93 -8.12
C GLN A 35 5.53 -5.45 -8.85
N ARG A 36 5.27 -5.93 -10.09
CA ARG A 36 4.03 -5.60 -10.81
C ARG A 36 2.79 -6.05 -10.05
N GLU A 37 2.78 -7.27 -9.52
CA GLU A 37 1.66 -7.75 -8.70
C GLU A 37 1.46 -6.92 -7.43
N ARG A 38 2.55 -6.57 -6.74
CA ARG A 38 2.52 -5.72 -5.54
C ARG A 38 2.05 -4.31 -5.84
N GLN A 39 2.48 -3.71 -6.95
CA GLN A 39 2.04 -2.38 -7.38
C GLN A 39 0.54 -2.33 -7.63
N GLY A 40 -0.05 -3.36 -8.25
CA GLY A 40 -1.50 -3.47 -8.43
C GLY A 40 -2.25 -3.44 -7.08
N LYS A 41 -1.81 -4.25 -6.12
CA LYS A 41 -2.40 -4.32 -4.77
C LYS A 41 -2.20 -3.01 -3.99
N ASN A 42 -1.03 -2.39 -4.10
CA ASN A 42 -0.73 -1.13 -3.41
C ASN A 42 -1.52 0.06 -3.96
N ARG A 43 -1.83 0.09 -5.27
CA ARG A 43 -2.69 1.14 -5.84
C ARG A 43 -4.11 1.10 -5.28
N ALA A 44 -4.68 -0.10 -5.11
CA ALA A 44 -5.99 -0.26 -4.49
C ALA A 44 -5.99 0.19 -3.03
N LYS A 45 -4.96 -0.20 -2.26
CA LYS A 45 -4.78 0.25 -0.87
C LYS A 45 -4.60 1.76 -0.77
N GLN A 46 -3.75 2.36 -1.61
CA GLN A 46 -3.51 3.81 -1.62
C GLN A 46 -4.77 4.60 -1.98
N ARG A 47 -5.60 4.12 -2.91
CA ARG A 47 -6.89 4.78 -3.21
C ARG A 47 -7.87 4.68 -2.03
N ALA A 48 -7.92 3.54 -1.36
CA ALA A 48 -8.76 3.37 -0.18
C ALA A 48 -8.28 4.25 0.99
N GLU A 49 -6.97 4.42 1.15
CA GLU A 49 -6.40 5.25 2.20
C GLU A 49 -6.51 6.75 1.89
N ALA A 50 -6.27 7.15 0.64
CA ALA A 50 -6.50 8.52 0.16
C ALA A 50 -7.93 9.00 0.43
N ARG A 51 -8.92 8.10 0.30
CA ARG A 51 -10.32 8.36 0.63
C ARG A 51 -10.55 8.65 2.12
N LYS A 52 -9.71 8.12 3.02
CA LYS A 52 -9.81 8.36 4.46
C LYS A 52 -9.07 9.63 4.89
N THR A 53 -7.98 9.96 4.21
CA THR A 53 -7.12 11.11 4.56
C THR A 53 -7.64 12.46 4.08
N ASP A 54 -8.77 12.52 3.35
CA ASP A 54 -9.39 13.78 2.91
C ASP A 54 -9.75 14.73 4.06
N GLY A 55 -9.64 14.30 5.34
CA GLY A 55 -9.60 15.18 6.52
C GLY A 55 -10.89 15.96 6.83
N ARG A 56 -11.78 16.04 5.84
CA ARG A 56 -13.06 16.69 5.84
C ARG A 56 -14.06 15.66 6.32
N LEU A 57 -14.59 15.91 7.51
CA LEU A 57 -15.67 15.10 8.07
C LEU A 57 -16.82 15.07 7.06
N THR A 58 -17.38 13.89 6.83
CA THR A 58 -18.57 13.79 6.00
C THR A 58 -19.73 14.53 6.67
N LEU A 59 -20.70 15.02 5.89
CA LEU A 59 -21.88 15.71 6.43
C LEU A 59 -22.58 14.90 7.54
N GLY A 60 -22.62 13.57 7.39
CA GLY A 60 -23.15 12.66 8.41
C GLY A 60 -22.33 12.63 9.70
N GLN A 61 -20.99 12.68 9.62
CA GLN A 61 -20.11 12.78 10.79
C GLN A 61 -20.24 14.13 11.50
N ILE A 62 -20.40 15.22 10.75
CA ILE A 62 -20.66 16.57 11.28
C ILE A 62 -22.00 16.59 12.01
N ALA A 63 -23.06 16.03 11.41
CA ALA A 63 -24.38 15.93 12.03
C ALA A 63 -24.40 15.00 13.26
N ALA A 64 -23.56 13.97 13.29
CA ALA A 64 -23.39 13.11 14.46
C ALA A 64 -22.69 13.87 15.61
N ARG A 65 -21.66 14.67 15.31
CA ARG A 65 -21.00 15.55 16.28
C ARG A 65 -21.94 16.61 16.84
N ALA A 66 -22.76 17.24 16.00
CA ALA A 66 -23.77 18.19 16.45
C ALA A 66 -24.73 17.55 17.46
N ARG A 67 -25.25 16.36 17.13
CA ARG A 67 -26.13 15.58 18.01
C ARG A 67 -25.46 15.17 19.32
N ALA A 68 -24.18 14.76 19.29
CA ALA A 68 -23.42 14.39 20.48
C ALA A 68 -23.24 15.56 21.46
N LEU A 69 -23.25 16.80 20.97
CA LEU A 69 -23.19 18.01 21.78
C LEU A 69 -24.58 18.56 22.15
N HIS A 70 -25.65 17.80 21.87
CA HIS A 70 -27.04 18.22 22.04
C HIS A 70 -27.37 19.53 21.30
N MET A 71 -26.70 19.79 20.16
CA MET A 71 -26.92 20.96 19.31
C MET A 71 -27.62 20.54 18.02
N SER A 72 -28.48 21.42 17.50
CA SER A 72 -28.95 21.28 16.12
C SER A 72 -27.80 21.51 15.14
N TYR A 73 -27.94 20.99 13.92
CA TYR A 73 -26.92 21.19 12.88
C TYR A 73 -26.67 22.69 12.60
N GLY A 74 -27.72 23.51 12.60
CA GLY A 74 -27.62 24.96 12.38
C GLY A 74 -26.84 25.68 13.49
N GLU A 75 -27.12 25.36 14.76
CA GLU A 75 -26.37 25.92 15.90
C GLU A 75 -24.91 25.47 15.89
N PHE A 76 -24.65 24.22 15.51
CA PHE A 76 -23.31 23.67 15.41
C PHE A 76 -22.48 24.37 14.33
N VAL A 77 -23.05 24.61 13.14
CA VAL A 77 -22.37 25.36 12.06
C VAL A 77 -22.13 26.82 12.47
N ALA A 78 -23.12 27.47 13.08
CA ALA A 78 -22.99 28.85 13.55
C ALA A 78 -21.89 29.01 14.62
N LYS A 79 -21.71 28.00 15.50
CA LYS A 79 -20.74 28.04 16.59
C LYS A 79 -19.31 27.67 16.17
N TYR A 80 -19.16 26.70 15.27
CA TYR A 80 -17.84 26.12 14.94
C TYR A 80 -17.31 26.52 13.56
N GLY A 81 -18.08 27.24 12.73
CA GLY A 81 -17.60 27.84 11.48
C GLY A 81 -17.02 26.82 10.49
N ILE A 82 -17.71 25.70 10.31
CA ILE A 82 -17.31 24.57 9.44
C ILE A 82 -17.73 24.81 7.99
#